data_AF-A0A8T0YFW8-F1
#
_entry.id   AF-A0A8T0YFW8-F1
#
_cell.length_a   1.000
_cell.length_b   1.000
_cell.length_c   1.000
_cell.angle_alpha   90.00
_cell.angle_beta   90.00
_cell.angle_gamma   90.00
#
_symmetry.space_group_name_H-M   'P 1'
#
loop_
_entity.id
_entity.type
_entity.pdbx_description
1 polymer ?
#
loop_
_entity_poly.entity_id
_entity_poly.type
_entity_poly.pdbx_seq_one_letter_code
_entity_poly.pdbx_strand_id
1 'polypeptide(L)'
;MPRWSVRTIISYQKKHGHSTLFRRPGRPRIADLRDHRRIVREAKKNRYVSAAVRAAQVSKESGRPVSSDVVRDRIHEAGLHGRLARK
;
A
#
# COMPACT_ATOMS: atom_id res chain seq x y z
N MET A 1 -30.22 18.84 -9.10
CA MET A 1 -29.79 18.07 -7.92
C MET A 1 -31.02 17.62 -7.16
N PRO A 2 -31.15 16.33 -6.80
CA PRO A 2 -32.28 15.86 -6.02
C PRO A 2 -32.32 16.53 -4.63
N ARG A 3 -33.52 16.88 -4.14
CA ARG A 3 -33.70 17.55 -2.83
C ARG A 3 -33.07 16.77 -1.67
N TRP A 4 -33.08 15.44 -1.75
CA TRP A 4 -32.48 14.55 -0.74
C TRP A 4 -30.95 14.68 -0.68
N SER A 5 -30.29 14.85 -1.83
CA SER A 5 -28.82 15.03 -1.90
C SER A 5 -28.39 16.37 -1.29
N VAL A 6 -29.17 17.43 -1.52
CA VAL A 6 -28.90 18.76 -0.92
C VAL A 6 -29.03 18.69 0.60
N ARG A 7 -30.07 18.01 1.10
CA ARG A 7 -30.29 17.83 2.53
C ARG A 7 -29.14 17.06 3.20
N THR A 8 -28.62 16.00 2.59
CA THR A 8 -27.47 15.25 3.14
C THR A 8 -26.19 16.08 3.13
N ILE A 9 -25.91 16.86 2.09
CA ILE A 9 -24.75 17.76 2.04
C ILE A 9 -24.81 18.81 3.15
N ILE A 10 -25.97 19.46 3.34
CA ILE A 10 -26.17 20.47 4.40
C ILE A 10 -25.97 19.85 5.80
N SER A 11 -26.54 18.66 6.03
CA SER A 11 -26.37 17.95 7.30
C SER A 11 -24.91 17.55 7.55
N TYR A 12 -24.19 17.10 6.51
CA TYR A 12 -22.78 16.74 6.61
C TYR A 12 -21.90 17.95 6.91
N GLN A 13 -22.11 19.07 6.22
CA GLN A 13 -21.44 20.34 6.46
C GLN A 13 -21.66 20.84 7.90
N LYS A 14 -22.90 20.79 8.41
CA LYS A 14 -23.19 21.19 9.80
C LYS A 14 -22.48 20.33 10.84
N LYS A 15 -22.25 19.05 10.54
CA LYS A 15 -21.60 18.09 11.46
C LYS A 15 -20.07 18.16 11.41
N HIS A 16 -19.50 18.30 10.21
CA HIS A 16 -18.06 18.13 9.97
C HIS A 16 -17.34 19.43 9.61
N GLY A 17 -18.06 20.53 9.34
CA GLY A 17 -17.48 21.81 8.94
C GLY A 17 -17.00 21.87 7.49
N HIS A 18 -17.16 20.79 6.72
CA HIS A 18 -16.85 20.72 5.29
C HIS A 18 -17.84 19.82 4.55
N SER A 19 -17.92 20.00 3.22
CA SER A 19 -18.80 19.24 2.32
C SER A 19 -18.01 18.29 1.40
N THR A 20 -16.67 18.31 1.52
CA THR A 20 -15.77 17.42 0.79
C THR A 20 -15.87 16.00 1.34
N LEU A 21 -16.14 15.05 0.45
CA LEU A 21 -16.16 13.63 0.79
C LEU A 21 -14.79 13.02 0.52
N PHE A 22 -14.15 12.50 1.56
CA PHE A 22 -12.92 11.73 1.39
C PHE A 22 -13.23 10.38 0.72
N ARG A 23 -12.31 9.94 -0.14
CA ARG A 23 -12.35 8.59 -0.69
C ARG A 23 -12.25 7.58 0.46
N ARG A 24 -13.17 6.61 0.49
CA ARG A 24 -13.14 5.56 1.51
C ARG A 24 -11.80 4.81 1.44
N PRO A 25 -11.12 4.57 2.58
CA PRO A 25 -9.93 3.74 2.57
C PRO A 25 -10.29 2.34 2.07
N GLY A 26 -9.41 1.76 1.27
CA GLY A 26 -9.54 0.37 0.82
C GLY A 26 -9.30 -0.63 1.96
N ARG A 27 -9.26 -1.92 1.60
CA ARG A 27 -8.93 -2.99 2.55
C ARG A 27 -7.55 -2.74 3.18
N PRO A 28 -7.41 -2.77 4.53
CA PRO A 28 -6.12 -2.68 5.18
C PRO A 28 -5.17 -3.77 4.70
N ARG A 29 -3.90 -3.41 4.47
CA ARG A 29 -2.86 -4.36 4.08
C ARG A 29 -2.42 -5.17 5.31
N ILE A 30 -2.11 -6.46 5.09
CA ILE A 30 -1.62 -7.37 6.16
C ILE A 30 -0.19 -7.03 6.58
N ALA A 31 0.64 -6.60 5.62
CA ALA A 31 2.01 -6.19 5.83
C ALA A 31 2.09 -4.82 6.51
N ASP A 32 2.99 -4.70 7.48
CA ASP A 32 3.21 -3.44 8.21
C ASP A 32 4.24 -2.54 7.51
N LEU A 33 4.31 -1.28 7.91
CA LEU A 33 5.33 -0.31 7.48
C LEU A 33 6.76 -0.85 7.65
N ARG A 34 7.01 -1.63 8.70
CA ARG A 34 8.32 -2.24 8.96
C ARG A 34 8.68 -3.28 7.90
N ASP A 35 7.71 -4.12 7.52
CA ASP A 35 7.85 -5.13 6.47
C ASP A 35 8.11 -4.48 5.13
N HIS A 36 7.35 -3.42 4.81
CA HIS A 36 7.53 -2.64 3.60
C HIS A 36 8.93 -2.03 3.48
N ARG A 37 9.47 -1.47 4.56
CA ARG A 37 10.84 -0.92 4.58
C ARG A 37 11.88 -2.01 4.38
N ARG A 38 11.68 -3.19 4.96
CA ARG A 38 12.57 -4.33 4.81
C ARG A 38 12.58 -4.86 3.37
N ILE A 39 11.41 -5.06 2.76
CA ILE A 39 11.28 -5.47 1.35
C ILE A 39 12.09 -4.55 0.44
N VAL A 40 11.94 -3.23 0.62
CA VAL A 40 12.67 -2.24 -0.19
C VAL A 40 14.18 -2.30 0.05
N ARG A 41 14.62 -2.50 1.30
CA ARG A 41 16.04 -2.62 1.65
C ARG A 41 16.68 -3.87 1.03
N GLU A 42 16.03 -5.02 1.14
CA GLU A 42 16.51 -6.27 0.54
C GLU A 42 16.52 -6.19 -0.99
N ALA A 43 15.50 -5.56 -1.59
CA ALA A 43 15.45 -5.30 -3.02
C ALA A 43 16.57 -4.39 -3.51
N LYS A 44 17.01 -3.44 -2.69
CA LYS A 44 18.18 -2.59 -2.99
C LYS A 44 19.49 -3.35 -2.84
N LYS A 45 19.63 -4.22 -1.83
CA LYS A 45 20.85 -4.98 -1.55
C LYS A 45 21.15 -6.04 -2.62
N ASN A 46 20.15 -6.84 -3.00
CA ASN A 46 20.32 -7.87 -4.03
C ASN A 46 19.08 -7.97 -4.91
N ARG A 47 19.21 -7.53 -6.17
CA ARG A 47 18.10 -7.44 -7.13
C ARG A 47 17.67 -8.78 -7.73
N TYR A 48 18.56 -9.77 -7.74
CA TYR A 48 18.33 -11.06 -8.42
C TYR A 48 17.48 -12.02 -7.59
N VAL A 49 17.31 -11.74 -6.30
CA VAL A 49 16.43 -12.53 -5.43
C VAL A 49 14.97 -12.35 -5.86
N SER A 50 14.30 -13.47 -6.09
CA SER A 50 12.90 -13.49 -6.51
C SER A 50 11.97 -12.96 -5.40
N ALA A 51 10.79 -12.47 -5.81
CA ALA A 51 9.78 -11.98 -4.88
C ALA A 51 9.26 -13.08 -3.93
N ALA A 52 9.23 -14.33 -4.38
CA ALA A 52 8.80 -15.47 -3.55
C ALA A 52 9.77 -15.74 -2.40
N VAL A 53 11.07 -15.70 -2.67
CA VAL A 53 12.10 -15.90 -1.63
C VAL A 53 12.05 -14.77 -0.60
N ARG A 54 11.89 -13.52 -1.05
CA ARG A 54 11.73 -12.37 -0.14
C ARG A 54 10.45 -12.47 0.68
N ALA A 55 9.35 -12.92 0.09
CA ALA A 55 8.09 -13.13 0.80
C ALA A 55 8.25 -14.17 1.92
N ALA A 56 8.93 -15.29 1.66
CA ALA A 56 9.22 -16.31 2.67
C ALA A 56 10.10 -15.75 3.81
N GLN A 57 11.14 -14.98 3.47
CA GLN A 57 12.03 -14.37 4.47
C GLN A 57 11.27 -13.37 5.36
N VAL A 58 10.56 -12.43 4.76
CA VAL A 58 9.78 -11.41 5.49
C VAL A 58 8.68 -12.07 6.30
N SER A 59 8.01 -13.09 5.76
CA SER A 59 6.96 -13.80 6.49
C SER A 59 7.48 -14.51 7.73
N LYS A 60 8.66 -15.17 7.64
CA LYS A 60 9.33 -15.83 8.76
C LYS A 60 9.69 -14.85 9.87
N GLU A 61 10.14 -13.66 9.52
CA GLU A 61 10.61 -12.67 10.49
C GLU A 61 9.48 -11.85 11.12
N SER A 62 8.46 -11.52 10.34
CA SER A 62 7.32 -10.72 10.79
C SER A 62 6.24 -11.57 11.47
N GLY A 63 6.32 -12.90 11.36
CA GLY A 63 5.34 -13.84 11.91
C GLY A 63 3.97 -13.77 11.23
N ARG A 64 3.88 -13.13 10.05
CA ARG A 64 2.64 -12.93 9.28
C ARG A 64 2.80 -13.48 7.87
N PRO A 65 1.76 -14.06 7.27
CA PRO A 65 1.83 -14.50 5.88
C PRO A 65 1.89 -13.28 4.95
N VAL A 66 3.04 -13.07 4.31
CA VAL A 66 3.23 -12.06 3.27
C VAL A 66 3.23 -12.75 1.92
N SER A 67 2.36 -12.33 1.00
CA SER A 67 2.32 -12.91 -0.34
C SER A 67 3.42 -12.34 -1.23
N SER A 68 3.81 -13.11 -2.24
CA SER A 68 4.78 -12.66 -3.24
C SER A 68 4.30 -11.45 -4.05
N ASP A 69 2.99 -11.30 -4.24
CA ASP A 69 2.41 -10.16 -4.96
C ASP A 69 2.52 -8.86 -4.17
N VAL A 70 2.31 -8.91 -2.85
CA VAL A 70 2.54 -7.73 -1.98
C VAL A 70 4.00 -7.26 -2.07
N VAL A 71 4.94 -8.19 -2.19
CA VAL A 71 6.36 -7.88 -2.39
C VAL A 71 6.59 -7.23 -3.75
N ARG A 72 5.99 -7.75 -4.83
CA ARG A 72 6.09 -7.17 -6.19
C ARG A 72 5.51 -5.76 -6.24
N ASP A 73 4.29 -5.58 -5.74
CA ASP A 73 3.61 -4.30 -5.70
C ASP A 73 4.46 -3.28 -4.95
N ARG A 74 5.04 -3.67 -3.81
CA ARG A 74 5.87 -2.76 -3.03
C ARG A 74 7.20 -2.41 -3.72
N ILE A 75 7.80 -3.36 -4.43
CA ILE A 75 9.00 -3.12 -5.26
C ILE A 75 8.68 -2.14 -6.40
N HIS A 76 7.52 -2.29 -7.03
CA HIS A 76 7.05 -1.38 -8.08
C HIS A 76 6.71 0.02 -7.54
N GLU A 77 5.98 0.11 -6.43
CA GLU A 77 5.70 1.39 -5.73
C GLU A 77 6.99 2.12 -5.32
N ALA A 78 8.07 1.38 -5.05
CA ALA A 78 9.38 1.94 -4.74
C ALA A 78 10.24 2.30 -5.97
N GLY A 79 9.70 2.14 -7.19
CA GLY A 79 10.39 2.44 -8.45
C GLY A 79 11.54 1.48 -8.80
N LEU A 80 11.63 0.33 -8.13
CA LEU A 80 12.71 -0.64 -8.32
C LEU A 80 12.39 -1.59 -9.48
N HIS A 81 12.30 -1.04 -10.70
CA HIS A 81 11.97 -1.81 -11.89
C HIS A 81 13.21 -2.50 -12.47
N GLY A 82 13.09 -3.77 -12.87
CA GLY A 82 14.15 -4.50 -13.57
C GLY A 82 14.52 -3.90 -14.93
N ARG A 83 13.57 -3.19 -15.58
CA ARG A 83 13.71 -2.62 -16.93
C ARG A 83 14.53 -1.33 -17.00
N LEU A 84 14.84 -0.71 -15.86
CA LEU A 84 15.59 0.54 -15.82
C LEU A 84 17.07 0.26 -15.49
N ALA A 85 17.94 0.63 -16.42
CA ALA A 85 19.38 0.74 -16.17
C ALA A 85 19.60 1.80 -15.09
N ARG A 86 20.48 1.52 -14.13
CA ARG A 86 20.85 2.50 -13.11
C ARG A 86 22.08 3.27 -13.59
N LYS A 87 22.07 4.58 -13.32
CA LYS A 87 23.22 5.48 -13.51
C LYS A 87 24.24 5.26 -12.40
#